data_AF-A0A2T3E979-F1
#
_entry.id   AF-A0A2T3E979-F1
#
_cell.length_a   1.000
_cell.length_b   1.000
_cell.length_c   1.000
_cell.angle_alpha   90.00
_cell.angle_beta   90.00
_cell.angle_gamma   90.00
#
_symmetry.space_group_name_H-M   'P 1'
#
loop_
_entity.id
_entity.type
_entity.pdbx_description
1 polymer ?
#
loop_
_entity_poly.entity_id
_entity_poly.type
_entity_poly.pdbx_seq_one_letter_code
_entity_poly.pdbx_strand_id
1 'polypeptide(L)'
;MNIKRGLFRLWLVLSVIFAGLVFLITWSSMRAEFDRAALTKYVANANAPVVVPVMCGEARGTANVDYTTEKRLAKPNPYDICWYDIPKYRTFYPEDSALSDTDLSDRLHWQMNIPINHLKPPHPWNNLARIVSLAFGFPLAVLLLGWWFMWAFSGFSRKPEA
;
A
#
# COMPACT_ATOMS: atom_id res chain seq x y z
N MET A 1 -35.37 28.83 -19.05
CA MET A 1 -33.93 28.48 -18.88
C MET A 1 -33.73 26.99 -19.11
N ASN A 2 -32.69 26.62 -19.87
CA ASN A 2 -32.42 25.25 -20.32
C ASN A 2 -31.90 24.38 -19.14
N ILE A 3 -32.79 23.98 -18.23
CA ILE A 3 -32.49 23.19 -17.00
C ILE A 3 -31.62 21.96 -17.31
N LYS A 4 -31.85 21.31 -18.46
CA LYS A 4 -31.07 20.15 -18.93
C LYS A 4 -29.60 20.48 -19.18
N ARG A 5 -29.28 21.68 -19.67
CA ARG A 5 -27.89 22.12 -19.90
C ARG A 5 -27.22 22.63 -18.63
N GLY A 6 -28.00 23.19 -17.70
CA GLY A 6 -27.49 23.66 -16.40
C GLY A 6 -27.05 22.50 -15.48
N LEU A 7 -27.89 21.45 -15.41
CA LEU A 7 -27.62 20.29 -14.56
C LEU A 7 -26.35 19.54 -14.99
N PHE A 8 -26.14 19.36 -16.30
CA PHE A 8 -24.94 18.68 -16.81
C PHE A 8 -23.66 19.47 -16.52
N ARG A 9 -23.68 20.80 -16.67
CA ARG A 9 -22.54 21.66 -16.33
C ARG A 9 -22.22 21.61 -14.84
N LEU A 10 -23.24 21.67 -13.99
CA LEU A 10 -23.06 21.54 -12.53
C LEU A 10 -22.48 20.18 -12.15
N TRP A 11 -23.00 19.10 -12.74
CA TRP A 11 -22.47 17.76 -12.53
C TRP A 11 -21.00 17.65 -12.92
N LEU A 12 -20.59 18.22 -14.07
CA LEU A 12 -19.18 18.23 -14.48
C LEU A 12 -18.28 18.93 -13.46
N VAL A 13 -18.68 20.13 -13.01
CA VAL A 13 -17.90 20.90 -12.02
C VAL A 13 -17.76 20.11 -10.72
N LEU A 14 -18.86 19.55 -10.21
CA LEU A 14 -18.84 18.74 -8.98
C LEU A 14 -18.00 17.46 -9.13
N SER A 15 -18.03 16.82 -10.31
CA SER A 15 -17.23 15.63 -10.60
C SER A 15 -15.73 15.94 -10.57
N VAL A 16 -15.31 17.07 -11.15
CA VAL A 16 -13.91 17.50 -11.15
C VAL A 16 -13.44 17.82 -9.72
N ILE A 17 -14.25 18.54 -8.95
CA ILE A 17 -13.94 18.85 -7.54
C ILE A 17 -13.82 17.55 -6.73
N PHE A 18 -14.76 16.61 -6.91
CA PHE A 18 -14.74 15.32 -6.23
C PHE A 18 -13.49 14.51 -6.56
N ALA A 19 -13.13 14.40 -7.85
CA ALA A 19 -11.91 13.71 -8.27
C ALA A 19 -10.65 14.35 -7.66
N GLY A 20 -10.60 15.69 -7.59
CA GLY A 20 -9.52 16.41 -6.92
C GLY A 20 -9.42 16.08 -5.42
N LEU A 21 -10.54 16.02 -4.71
CA LEU A 21 -10.57 15.64 -3.29
C LEU A 21 -10.12 14.19 -3.07
N VAL A 22 -10.62 13.26 -3.88
CA VAL A 22 -10.19 11.85 -3.82
C VAL A 22 -8.69 11.74 -4.05
N PHE A 23 -8.15 12.46 -5.04
CA PHE A 23 -6.71 12.51 -5.29
C PHE A 23 -5.91 13.00 -4.08
N LEU A 24 -6.31 14.13 -3.47
CA LEU A 24 -5.62 14.69 -2.32
C LEU A 24 -5.60 13.73 -1.12
N ILE A 25 -6.72 13.06 -0.83
CA ILE A 25 -6.84 12.14 0.32
C ILE A 25 -6.03 10.86 0.08
N THR A 26 -6.00 10.36 -1.16
CA THR A 26 -5.38 9.07 -1.49
C THR A 26 -3.93 9.18 -1.97
N TRP A 27 -3.42 10.40 -2.19
CA TRP A 27 -2.07 10.66 -2.70
C TRP A 27 -0.97 9.97 -1.89
N SER A 28 -1.00 10.10 -0.56
CA SER A 28 0.01 9.51 0.32
C SER A 28 0.03 7.97 0.21
N SER A 29 -1.15 7.34 0.15
CA SER A 29 -1.29 5.90 -0.01
C SER A 29 -0.82 5.42 -1.39
N MET A 30 -1.15 6.14 -2.47
CA MET A 30 -0.65 5.81 -3.82
C MET A 30 0.87 5.89 -3.87
N ARG A 31 1.42 7.01 -3.40
CA ARG A 31 2.87 7.23 -3.40
C ARG A 31 3.60 6.15 -2.61
N ALA A 32 3.10 5.78 -1.43
CA ALA A 32 3.70 4.73 -0.61
C ALA A 32 3.72 3.35 -1.32
N GLU A 33 2.66 2.99 -2.06
CA GLU A 33 2.64 1.73 -2.82
C GLU A 33 3.60 1.72 -4.00
N PHE A 34 3.75 2.85 -4.71
CA PHE A 34 4.74 2.98 -5.79
C PHE A 34 6.18 3.00 -5.27
N ASP A 35 6.43 3.69 -4.15
CA ASP A 35 7.75 3.71 -3.50
C ASP A 35 8.14 2.31 -3.01
N ARG A 36 7.19 1.56 -2.43
CA ARG A 36 7.39 0.14 -2.09
C ARG A 36 7.71 -0.70 -3.32
N ALA A 37 6.95 -0.56 -4.41
CA ALA A 37 7.21 -1.29 -5.64
C ALA A 37 8.60 -0.97 -6.24
N ALA A 38 9.02 0.29 -6.18
CA ALA A 38 10.33 0.72 -6.63
C ALA A 38 11.45 0.14 -5.75
N LEU A 39 11.28 0.17 -4.43
CA LEU A 39 12.22 -0.41 -3.47
C LEU A 39 12.34 -1.92 -3.66
N THR A 40 11.23 -2.64 -3.81
CA THR A 40 11.26 -4.10 -4.04
C THR A 40 12.00 -4.43 -5.33
N LYS A 41 11.78 -3.67 -6.42
CA LYS A 41 12.54 -3.86 -7.66
C LYS A 41 14.04 -3.57 -7.47
N TYR A 42 14.38 -2.53 -6.73
CA TYR A 42 15.77 -2.19 -6.44
C TYR A 42 16.46 -3.29 -5.63
N VAL A 43 15.84 -3.76 -4.55
CA VAL A 43 16.33 -4.86 -3.69
C VAL A 43 16.47 -6.15 -4.49
N ALA A 44 15.48 -6.50 -5.31
CA ALA A 44 15.51 -7.68 -6.17
C ALA A 44 16.64 -7.60 -7.21
N ASN A 45 16.89 -6.43 -7.79
CA ASN A 45 17.96 -6.24 -8.78
C ASN A 45 19.35 -6.12 -8.15
N ALA A 46 19.44 -5.63 -6.92
CA ALA A 46 20.71 -5.42 -6.22
C ALA A 46 21.26 -6.70 -5.57
N ASN A 47 20.56 -7.84 -5.68
CA ASN A 47 20.83 -9.03 -4.86
C ASN A 47 21.03 -8.66 -3.38
N ALA A 48 20.29 -7.65 -2.90
CA ALA A 48 20.48 -7.15 -1.56
C ALA A 48 20.15 -8.31 -0.59
N PRO A 49 21.05 -8.61 0.36
CA PRO A 49 20.87 -9.76 1.23
C PRO A 49 19.58 -9.57 2.03
N VAL A 50 18.75 -10.62 2.03
CA VAL A 50 17.60 -10.68 2.94
C VAL A 50 18.18 -10.73 4.35
N VAL A 51 17.86 -9.72 5.15
CA VAL A 51 18.29 -9.61 6.53
C VAL A 51 17.16 -10.00 7.47
N VAL A 52 17.51 -10.61 8.60
CA VAL A 52 16.57 -11.04 9.63
C VAL A 52 16.81 -10.29 10.94
N PRO A 53 15.73 -9.84 11.62
CA PRO A 53 15.84 -9.10 12.87
C PRO A 53 15.96 -10.06 14.07
N VAL A 54 16.82 -9.70 15.01
CA VAL A 54 16.99 -10.37 16.31
C VAL A 54 17.16 -9.29 17.38
N MET A 55 16.71 -9.55 18.61
CA MET A 55 17.03 -8.67 19.74
C MET A 55 18.55 -8.65 19.97
N CYS A 56 19.14 -7.47 20.08
CA CYS A 56 20.58 -7.36 20.33
C CYS A 56 21.02 -8.00 21.67
N GLY A 57 20.13 -8.15 22.65
CA GLY A 57 20.39 -8.88 23.88
C GLY A 57 20.55 -10.40 23.70
N GLU A 58 19.99 -10.95 22.63
CA GLU A 58 20.05 -12.38 22.29
C GLU A 58 21.03 -12.65 21.14
N ALA A 59 21.52 -11.59 20.48
CA ALA A 59 22.40 -11.64 19.33
C ALA A 59 23.75 -12.34 19.66
N ARG A 60 24.03 -13.44 18.94
CA ARG A 60 25.31 -14.16 18.96
C ARG A 60 26.30 -13.56 17.95
N GLY A 61 27.53 -13.29 18.38
CA GLY A 61 28.60 -12.78 17.50
C GLY A 61 29.01 -11.33 17.80
N THR A 62 29.68 -10.71 16.82
CA THR A 62 30.31 -9.39 16.95
C THR A 62 29.62 -8.32 16.10
N ALA A 63 29.35 -7.17 16.71
CA ALA A 63 28.69 -6.04 16.07
C ALA A 63 29.53 -5.49 14.90
N ASN A 64 28.87 -5.16 13.79
CA ASN A 64 29.44 -4.70 12.51
C ASN A 64 30.29 -5.72 11.75
N VAL A 65 30.35 -6.98 12.21
CA VAL A 65 30.98 -8.10 11.49
C VAL A 65 29.92 -9.14 11.16
N ASP A 66 29.24 -9.64 12.19
CA ASP A 66 28.26 -10.72 12.09
C ASP A 66 26.83 -10.18 11.93
N TYR A 67 26.52 -9.10 12.65
CA TYR A 67 25.25 -8.39 12.56
C TYR A 67 25.46 -6.88 12.51
N THR A 68 24.47 -6.17 12.01
CA THR A 68 24.47 -4.71 11.93
C THR A 68 23.34 -4.13 12.76
N THR A 69 23.55 -2.93 13.30
CA THR A 69 22.53 -2.17 14.05
C THR A 69 22.23 -0.88 13.31
N GLU A 70 21.01 -0.36 13.40
CA GLU A 70 20.62 0.91 12.74
C GLU A 70 21.60 2.05 13.04
N LYS A 71 22.04 2.17 14.30
CA LYS A 71 22.90 3.28 14.75
C LYS A 71 24.41 3.02 14.63
N ARG A 72 24.84 1.91 13.99
CA ARG A 72 26.26 1.46 13.89
C ARG A 72 27.08 1.76 15.15
N LEU A 73 26.52 1.45 16.32
CA LEU A 73 27.18 1.71 17.59
C LEU A 73 28.16 0.58 17.90
N ALA A 74 29.29 0.92 18.52
CA ALA A 74 30.28 -0.07 18.97
C ALA A 74 29.72 -0.99 20.07
N LYS A 75 28.72 -0.51 20.83
CA LYS A 75 27.99 -1.29 21.85
C LYS A 75 26.49 -1.06 21.68
N PRO A 76 25.76 -1.97 21.03
CA PRO A 76 24.32 -1.85 20.86
C PRO A 76 23.58 -2.02 22.18
N ASN A 77 22.43 -1.37 22.32
CA ASN A 77 21.55 -1.57 23.46
C ASN A 77 20.91 -2.97 23.36
N PRO A 78 20.78 -3.76 24.44
CA PRO A 78 20.12 -5.07 24.38
C PRO A 78 18.69 -5.05 23.83
N TYR A 79 18.01 -3.91 23.92
CA TYR A 79 16.65 -3.69 23.42
C TYR A 79 16.58 -3.18 21.98
N ASP A 80 17.73 -2.94 21.33
CA ASP A 80 17.77 -2.57 19.91
C ASP A 80 17.60 -3.81 19.01
N ILE A 81 17.29 -3.55 17.75
CA ILE A 81 17.18 -4.57 16.70
C ILE A 81 18.53 -4.74 16.01
N CYS A 82 19.02 -5.97 16.03
CA CYS A 82 20.22 -6.42 15.34
C CYS A 82 19.82 -7.18 14.07
N TRP A 83 20.43 -6.82 12.94
CA TRP A 83 20.11 -7.34 11.62
C TRP A 83 21.21 -8.29 11.16
N TYR A 84 20.85 -9.55 10.87
CA TYR A 84 21.76 -10.55 10.34
C TYR A 84 21.46 -10.83 8.87
N ASP A 85 22.49 -11.06 8.06
CA ASP A 85 22.31 -11.76 6.79
C ASP A 85 21.88 -13.21 7.06
N ILE A 86 20.89 -13.76 6.34
CA ILE A 86 20.41 -15.14 6.54
C ILE A 86 21.55 -16.19 6.60
N PRO A 87 22.57 -16.16 5.72
CA PRO A 87 23.68 -17.12 5.78
C PRO A 87 24.47 -17.03 7.09
N LYS A 88 24.70 -15.82 7.59
CA LYS A 88 25.40 -15.60 8.87
C LYS A 88 24.54 -16.02 10.04
N TYR A 89 23.24 -15.67 10.02
CA TYR A 89 22.28 -16.09 11.04
C TYR A 89 22.31 -17.61 11.22
N ARG A 90 22.24 -18.39 10.14
CA ARG A 90 22.26 -19.86 10.20
C ARG A 90 23.54 -20.45 10.78
N THR A 91 24.65 -19.72 10.72
CA THR A 91 25.91 -20.14 11.35
C THR A 91 25.82 -20.06 12.88
N PHE A 92 25.11 -19.06 13.39
CA PHE A 92 24.95 -18.84 14.84
C PHE A 92 23.72 -19.52 15.44
N TYR A 93 22.68 -19.79 14.64
CA TYR A 93 21.40 -20.38 15.06
C TYR A 93 21.07 -21.63 14.23
N PRO A 94 21.81 -22.73 14.41
CA PRO A 94 21.55 -23.98 13.67
C PRO A 94 20.16 -24.57 13.97
N GLU A 95 19.54 -24.21 15.09
CA GLU A 95 18.18 -24.61 15.48
C GLU A 95 17.11 -24.25 14.43
N ASP A 96 17.32 -23.18 13.68
CA ASP A 96 16.38 -22.70 12.67
C ASP A 96 16.80 -23.07 11.23
N SER A 97 17.84 -23.90 11.06
CA SER A 97 18.37 -24.27 9.75
C SER A 97 17.41 -25.06 8.86
N ALA A 98 16.41 -25.73 9.46
CA ALA A 98 15.40 -26.50 8.75
C ALA A 98 14.34 -25.62 8.05
N LEU A 99 14.21 -24.34 8.42
CA LEU A 99 13.25 -23.41 7.85
C LEU A 99 13.77 -22.85 6.52
N SER A 100 12.87 -22.65 5.56
CA SER A 100 13.19 -21.93 4.33
C SER A 100 13.55 -20.48 4.63
N ASP A 101 14.30 -19.81 3.75
CA ASP A 101 14.73 -18.42 3.95
C ASP A 101 13.53 -17.47 4.15
N THR A 102 12.42 -17.75 3.45
CA THR A 102 11.16 -17.00 3.57
C THR A 102 10.46 -17.27 4.90
N ASP A 103 10.31 -18.54 5.30
CA ASP A 103 9.62 -18.90 6.54
C ASP A 103 10.41 -18.43 7.78
N LEU A 104 11.74 -18.48 7.69
CA LEU A 104 12.63 -17.98 8.73
C LEU A 104 12.49 -16.47 8.91
N SER A 105 12.57 -15.73 7.79
CA SER A 105 12.37 -14.29 7.81
C SER A 105 11.00 -13.93 8.37
N ASP A 106 9.94 -14.61 7.91
CA ASP A 106 8.58 -14.34 8.32
C ASP A 106 8.38 -14.58 9.83
N ARG A 107 8.91 -15.69 10.35
CA ARG A 107 8.85 -16.01 11.78
C ARG A 107 9.57 -14.97 12.64
N LEU A 108 10.79 -14.58 12.27
CA LEU A 108 11.61 -13.66 13.08
C LEU A 108 11.04 -12.24 13.08
N HIS A 109 10.59 -11.74 11.95
CA HIS A 109 9.94 -10.43 11.90
C HIS A 109 8.59 -10.42 12.63
N TRP A 110 7.83 -11.53 12.57
CA TRP A 110 6.59 -11.68 13.35
C TRP A 110 6.86 -11.62 14.86
N GLN A 111 7.88 -12.34 15.34
CA GLN A 111 8.28 -12.31 16.75
C GLN A 111 8.66 -10.91 17.23
N MET A 112 9.28 -10.11 16.36
CA MET A 112 9.71 -8.75 16.66
C MET A 112 8.61 -7.69 16.44
N ASN A 113 7.40 -8.10 16.03
CA ASN A 113 6.30 -7.21 15.65
C ASN A 113 6.73 -6.17 14.59
N ILE A 114 7.66 -6.55 13.71
CA ILE A 114 8.15 -5.71 12.61
C ILE A 114 7.28 -6.01 11.39
N PRO A 115 6.60 -5.02 10.80
CA PRO A 115 5.78 -5.25 9.63
C PRO A 115 6.66 -5.70 8.46
N ILE A 116 6.49 -6.96 8.08
CA ILE A 116 7.23 -7.58 6.99
C ILE A 116 6.64 -7.08 5.67
N ASN A 117 7.41 -6.30 4.92
CA ASN A 117 6.99 -5.79 3.61
C ASN A 117 6.92 -6.89 2.52
N HIS A 118 7.24 -8.15 2.85
CA HIS A 118 7.22 -9.29 1.92
C HIS A 118 5.82 -9.91 1.78
N LEU A 119 4.95 -9.84 2.80
CA LEU A 119 3.68 -10.59 2.80
C LEU A 119 2.61 -10.03 1.86
N LYS A 120 2.77 -8.80 1.37
CA LYS A 120 1.93 -8.31 0.28
C LYS A 120 2.83 -7.77 -0.83
N PRO A 121 2.92 -8.47 -1.98
CA PRO A 121 3.53 -7.85 -3.14
C PRO A 121 2.84 -6.50 -3.39
N PRO A 122 3.60 -5.41 -3.56
CA PRO A 122 3.00 -4.12 -3.81
C PRO A 122 2.20 -4.20 -5.10
N HIS A 123 0.94 -3.78 -5.04
CA HIS A 123 0.03 -3.80 -6.19
C HIS A 123 -0.33 -2.37 -6.58
N PRO A 124 0.66 -1.56 -7.02
CA PRO A 124 0.46 -0.14 -7.26
C PRO A 124 -0.62 0.11 -8.32
N TRP A 125 -0.64 -0.72 -9.37
CA TRP A 125 -1.64 -0.65 -10.44
C TRP A 125 -3.05 -1.02 -9.98
N ASN A 126 -3.18 -1.98 -9.07
CA ASN A 126 -4.50 -2.36 -8.55
C ASN A 126 -5.05 -1.29 -7.61
N ASN A 127 -4.19 -0.71 -6.77
CA ASN A 127 -4.59 0.41 -5.90
C ASN A 127 -4.95 1.66 -6.73
N LEU A 128 -4.15 1.98 -7.74
CA LEU A 128 -4.45 3.05 -8.69
C LEU A 128 -5.79 2.82 -9.39
N ALA A 129 -6.02 1.62 -9.93
CA ALA A 129 -7.27 1.27 -10.60
C ALA A 129 -8.49 1.42 -9.66
N ARG A 130 -8.36 1.03 -8.39
CA ARG A 130 -9.40 1.19 -7.38
C ARG A 130 -9.70 2.66 -7.07
N ILE A 131 -8.67 3.50 -7.00
CA ILE A 131 -8.84 4.93 -6.73
C ILE A 131 -9.46 5.63 -7.93
N VAL A 132 -8.99 5.31 -9.14
CA VAL A 132 -9.55 5.83 -10.40
C VAL A 132 -11.02 5.40 -10.54
N SER A 133 -11.33 4.13 -10.26
CA SER A 133 -12.71 3.65 -10.34
C SER A 133 -13.62 4.33 -9.31
N LEU A 134 -13.11 4.65 -8.12
CA LEU A 134 -13.86 5.43 -7.14
C LEU A 134 -14.05 6.89 -7.60
N ALA A 135 -12.99 7.54 -8.07
CA ALA A 135 -12.98 8.93 -8.48
C ALA A 135 -13.93 9.22 -9.64
N PHE A 136 -14.00 8.31 -10.63
CA PHE A 136 -14.86 8.48 -11.80
C PHE A 136 -16.16 7.67 -11.73
N GLY A 137 -16.14 6.50 -11.10
CA GLY A 137 -17.31 5.63 -11.00
C GLY A 137 -18.41 6.22 -10.14
N PHE A 138 -18.08 6.88 -9.01
CA PHE A 138 -19.09 7.51 -8.16
C PHE A 138 -19.82 8.66 -8.89
N PRO A 139 -19.14 9.66 -9.49
CA PRO A 139 -19.84 10.70 -10.25
C PRO A 139 -20.66 10.15 -11.42
N LEU A 140 -20.18 9.11 -12.11
CA LEU A 140 -20.87 8.49 -13.24
C LEU A 140 -22.14 7.75 -12.79
N ALA A 141 -22.10 7.06 -11.65
CA ALA A 141 -23.29 6.47 -11.03
C ALA A 141 -24.33 7.54 -10.66
N VAL A 142 -23.90 8.67 -10.07
CA VAL A 142 -24.79 9.79 -9.77
C VAL A 142 -25.45 10.37 -11.03
N LEU A 143 -24.70 10.46 -12.14
CA LEU A 143 -25.25 10.92 -13.42
C LEU A 143 -26.32 9.96 -13.95
N LEU A 144 -26.02 8.65 -13.97
CA LEU A 144 -26.95 7.64 -14.46
C LEU A 144 -28.23 7.58 -13.64
N LEU A 145 -28.11 7.67 -12.31
CA LEU A 145 -29.27 7.75 -11.41
C LEU A 145 -30.10 9.00 -11.68
N GLY A 146 -29.46 10.17 -11.78
CA GLY A 146 -30.14 11.43 -12.11
C GLY A 146 -30.84 11.37 -13.47
N TRP A 147 -30.24 10.69 -14.45
CA TRP A 147 -30.84 10.45 -15.76
C TRP A 147 -32.07 9.54 -15.67
N TRP A 148 -31.97 8.41 -14.97
CA TRP A 148 -33.08 7.48 -14.75
C TRP A 148 -34.27 8.15 -14.06
N PHE A 149 -34.00 8.96 -13.03
CA PHE A 149 -35.05 9.75 -12.37
C PHE A 149 -35.71 10.74 -13.33
N MET A 150 -34.93 11.50 -14.11
CA MET A 150 -35.50 12.41 -15.12
C MET A 150 -36.37 11.68 -16.13
N TRP A 151 -35.92 10.51 -16.62
CA TRP A 151 -36.70 9.70 -17.55
C TRP A 151 -38.03 9.26 -16.92
N ALA A 152 -37.98 8.67 -15.72
CA ALA A 152 -39.16 8.17 -15.01
C ALA A 152 -40.21 9.26 -14.77
N PHE A 153 -39.81 10.46 -14.32
CA PHE A 153 -40.74 11.55 -14.05
C PHE A 153 -41.20 12.30 -15.31
N SER A 154 -40.40 12.33 -16.38
CA SER A 154 -40.79 12.99 -17.63
C SER A 154 -41.98 12.32 -18.36
N GLY A 155 -42.19 11.02 -18.15
CA GLY A 155 -43.31 10.27 -18.73
C GLY A 155 -44.68 10.66 -18.17
N PHE A 156 -44.74 11.16 -16.94
CA PHE A 156 -45.98 11.54 -16.26
C PHE A 156 -46.43 12.99 -16.53
N SER A 157 -45.63 13.82 -17.21
CA SER A 157 -45.97 15.23 -17.49
C SER A 157 -46.76 15.44 -18.79
N ARG A 158 -47.12 14.39 -19.55
CA ARG A 158 -48.00 14.56 -20.71
C ARG A 158 -49.42 14.86 -20.21
N LYS A 159 -49.91 16.08 -20.49
CA LYS A 159 -51.32 16.44 -20.29
C LYS A 159 -52.19 15.53 -21.17
N PRO A 160 -53.35 15.03 -20.66
CA PRO A 160 -54.35 14.47 -21.55
C PRO A 160 -54.79 15.57 -22.52
N GLU A 161 -54.72 15.29 -23.82
CA GLU A 161 -55.36 16.11 -24.84
C GLU A 161 -56.87 16.10 -24.56
N ALA A 162 -57.45 17.29 -24.39
CA ALA A 162 -58.88 17.52 -24.26
C ALA A 162 -59.35 18.28 -25.49
#